data_AF-A0A1X3D3D1-F1
#
_entry.id   AF-A0A1X3D3D1-F1
#
_cell.length_a   1.000
_cell.length_b   1.000
_cell.length_c   1.000
_cell.angle_alpha   90.00
_cell.angle_beta   90.00
_cell.angle_gamma   90.00
#
_symmetry.space_group_name_H-M   'P 1'
#
loop_
_entity.id
_entity.type
_entity.pdbx_description
1 polymer ?
#
loop_
_entity_poly.entity_id
_entity_poly.type
_entity_poly.pdbx_seq_one_letter_code
_entity_poly.pdbx_strand_id
1 'polypeptide(L)'
;MCNTIGGFVTRKDDYGHLMGQDLQDTYKHLALDYSDSPYTKALENGQDRYLVFEGRLAKPKQSEIPYGNRFGGTHNDGLPCTLNGFIACRSDEVLPEFYVKSTPEYPQYPEHGSVIWAVEDGVKRKAAVYEFKDKRFVPYTEE
;
A
#
# COMPACT_ATOMS: atom_id res chain seq x y z
N MET A 1 17.15 5.23 9.40
CA MET A 1 15.68 5.11 9.24
C MET A 1 15.33 3.63 9.18
N CYS A 2 14.37 3.18 9.98
CA CYS A 2 13.93 1.80 10.01
C CYS A 2 12.82 1.63 8.97
N ASN A 3 12.98 0.73 7.99
CA ASN A 3 11.99 0.51 6.94
C ASN A 3 10.94 -0.51 7.43
N THR A 4 10.06 -0.05 8.31
CA THR A 4 8.91 -0.83 8.79
C THR A 4 7.68 -0.57 7.93
N ILE A 5 6.79 -1.56 7.82
CA ILE A 5 5.53 -1.45 7.08
C ILE A 5 4.36 -1.37 8.06
N GLY A 6 3.55 -0.33 7.96
CA GLY A 6 2.33 -0.18 8.75
C GLY A 6 1.30 0.68 8.05
N GLY A 7 0.11 0.74 8.61
CA GLY A 7 -1.01 1.49 8.06
C GLY A 7 -1.96 0.62 7.24
N PHE A 8 -2.79 1.28 6.44
CA PHE A 8 -3.82 0.64 5.63
C PHE A 8 -3.23 0.03 4.35
N VAL A 9 -3.60 -1.21 4.07
CA VAL A 9 -3.13 -1.98 2.92
C VAL A 9 -4.28 -2.82 2.35
N THR A 10 -4.16 -3.20 1.09
CA THR A 10 -4.95 -4.28 0.49
C THR A 10 -4.00 -5.43 0.12
N ARG A 11 -4.52 -6.66 0.03
CA ARG A 11 -3.71 -7.82 -0.31
C ARG A 11 -3.58 -7.95 -1.82
N LYS A 12 -2.47 -8.52 -2.27
CA LYS A 12 -2.24 -8.80 -3.69
C LYS A 12 -3.32 -9.71 -4.29
N ASP A 13 -3.85 -10.66 -3.52
CA ASP A 13 -4.90 -11.57 -4.03
C ASP A 13 -6.23 -10.84 -4.27
N ASP A 14 -6.48 -9.73 -3.57
CA ASP A 14 -7.70 -8.93 -3.69
C ASP A 14 -7.58 -7.83 -4.76
N TYR A 15 -6.37 -7.30 -5.00
CA TYR A 15 -6.11 -6.18 -5.91
C TYR A 15 -5.32 -6.59 -7.18
N GLY A 16 -4.86 -7.83 -7.25
CA GLY A 16 -3.89 -8.30 -8.24
C GLY A 16 -4.33 -8.11 -9.69
N HIS A 17 -5.64 -8.21 -9.96
CA HIS A 17 -6.23 -8.04 -11.28
C HIS A 17 -6.21 -6.59 -11.79
N LEU A 18 -6.01 -5.62 -10.90
CA LEU A 18 -5.94 -4.18 -11.21
C LEU A 18 -4.50 -3.66 -11.26
N MET A 19 -3.52 -4.51 -10.91
CA MET A 19 -2.12 -4.11 -10.91
C MET A 19 -1.63 -3.74 -12.31
N GLY A 20 -0.99 -2.57 -12.44
CA GLY A 20 -0.42 -2.10 -13.70
C GLY A 20 -1.34 -1.21 -14.53
N GLN A 21 -2.52 -0.88 -14.02
CA GLN A 21 -3.30 0.25 -14.53
C GLN A 21 -2.57 1.58 -14.32
N ASP A 22 -3.01 2.60 -15.04
CA ASP A 22 -2.47 3.94 -14.88
C ASP A 22 -2.74 4.50 -13.46
N LEU A 23 -2.08 5.60 -13.14
CA LEU A 23 -2.21 6.29 -11.89
C LEU A 23 -3.66 6.76 -11.66
N GLN A 24 -4.39 7.16 -12.69
CA GLN A 24 -5.74 7.70 -12.54
C GLN A 24 -6.72 6.62 -12.05
N ASP A 25 -6.63 5.40 -12.58
CA ASP A 25 -7.47 4.29 -12.15
C ASP A 25 -6.99 3.70 -10.83
N THR A 26 -5.66 3.53 -10.64
CA THR A 26 -5.07 3.15 -9.35
C THR A 26 -5.53 4.08 -8.22
N TYR A 27 -5.52 5.39 -8.49
CA TYR A 27 -5.98 6.43 -7.60
C TYR A 27 -7.45 6.27 -7.19
N LYS A 28 -8.33 5.94 -8.15
CA LYS A 28 -9.75 5.70 -7.86
C LYS A 28 -9.96 4.43 -7.05
N HIS A 29 -9.31 3.34 -7.44
CA HIS A 29 -9.45 2.04 -6.77
C HIS A 29 -9.00 2.08 -5.32
N LEU A 30 -7.86 2.73 -5.04
CA LEU A 30 -7.26 2.73 -3.70
C LEU A 30 -7.58 3.99 -2.88
N ALA A 31 -8.50 4.84 -3.36
CA ALA A 31 -8.90 6.09 -2.71
C ALA A 31 -7.68 6.96 -2.30
N LEU A 32 -6.77 7.18 -3.25
CA LEU A 32 -5.53 7.93 -3.02
C LEU A 32 -5.70 9.45 -3.23
N ASP A 33 -6.93 9.96 -3.08
CA ASP A 33 -7.36 11.35 -3.30
C ASP A 33 -6.98 12.32 -2.18
N TYR A 34 -5.85 12.07 -1.54
CA TYR A 34 -5.31 12.91 -0.48
C TYR A 34 -4.83 14.25 -1.02
N SER A 35 -5.41 15.34 -0.53
CA SER A 35 -5.00 16.70 -0.88
C SER A 35 -3.49 16.91 -0.66
N ASP A 36 -2.84 17.60 -1.61
CA ASP A 36 -1.40 17.92 -1.61
C ASP A 36 -0.43 16.72 -1.59
N SER A 37 -0.92 15.51 -1.84
CA SER A 37 -0.10 14.30 -1.88
C SER A 37 0.76 14.22 -3.15
N PRO A 38 1.82 13.39 -3.13
CA PRO A 38 2.58 13.08 -4.34
C PRO A 38 1.72 12.52 -5.48
N TYR A 39 0.63 11.80 -5.17
CA TYR A 39 -0.27 11.21 -6.16
C TYR A 39 -1.13 12.26 -6.85
N THR A 40 -1.77 13.18 -6.09
CA THR A 40 -2.58 14.26 -6.67
C THR A 40 -1.71 15.19 -7.51
N LYS A 41 -0.49 15.52 -7.04
CA LYS A 41 0.46 16.34 -7.79
C LYS A 41 0.94 15.67 -9.08
N ALA A 42 1.15 14.35 -9.07
CA ALA A 42 1.51 13.63 -10.28
C ALA A 42 0.37 13.71 -11.32
N LEU A 43 -0.87 13.46 -10.90
CA LEU A 43 -2.05 13.57 -11.76
C LEU A 43 -2.25 14.99 -12.32
N GLU A 44 -2.14 16.03 -11.49
CA GLU A 44 -2.26 17.43 -11.92
C GLU A 44 -1.22 17.83 -12.97
N ASN A 45 -0.03 17.22 -12.90
CA ASN A 45 1.05 17.43 -13.86
C ASN A 45 0.99 16.48 -15.07
N GLY A 46 -0.07 15.66 -15.19
CA GLY A 46 -0.22 14.68 -16.27
C GLY A 46 0.81 13.54 -16.23
N GLN A 47 1.33 13.21 -15.05
CA GLN A 47 2.32 12.15 -14.85
C GLN A 47 1.64 10.86 -14.42
N ASP A 48 1.77 9.79 -15.21
CA ASP A 48 1.43 8.44 -14.79
C ASP A 48 2.62 7.80 -14.09
N ARG A 49 2.79 8.09 -12.78
CA ARG A 49 3.87 7.47 -12.01
C ARG A 49 3.52 7.21 -10.56
N TYR A 50 3.88 6.04 -10.06
CA TYR A 50 3.71 5.66 -8.66
C TYR A 50 4.65 4.53 -8.25
N LEU A 51 4.75 4.30 -6.94
CA LEU A 51 5.49 3.19 -6.37
C LEU A 51 4.53 2.14 -5.83
N VAL A 52 4.86 0.87 -6.04
CA VAL A 52 4.14 -0.28 -5.48
C VAL A 52 5.09 -1.06 -4.60
N PHE A 53 4.72 -1.23 -3.33
CA PHE A 53 5.34 -2.23 -2.47
C PHE A 53 4.69 -3.59 -2.73
N GLU A 54 5.51 -4.59 -3.05
CA GLU A 54 5.07 -5.97 -3.21
C GLU A 54 5.95 -6.88 -2.37
N GLY A 55 5.35 -7.53 -1.37
CA GLY A 55 6.09 -8.38 -0.46
C GLY A 55 5.20 -9.06 0.55
N ARG A 56 5.82 -9.87 1.40
CA ARG A 56 5.19 -10.47 2.58
C ARG A 56 5.67 -9.77 3.82
N LEU A 57 4.82 -9.78 4.83
CA LEU A 57 5.16 -9.30 6.16
C LEU A 57 5.77 -10.43 6.98
N ALA A 58 6.83 -10.16 7.72
CA ALA A 58 7.46 -11.17 8.59
C ALA A 58 6.52 -11.66 9.71
N LYS A 59 5.53 -10.84 10.12
CA LYS A 59 4.52 -11.18 11.13
C LYS A 59 3.11 -10.93 10.61
N PRO A 60 2.56 -11.78 9.73
CA PRO A 60 1.27 -11.53 9.07
C PRO A 60 0.08 -11.47 10.05
N LYS A 61 0.20 -12.10 11.22
CA LYS A 61 -0.83 -12.07 12.27
C LYS A 61 -1.01 -10.69 12.94
N GLN A 62 -0.21 -9.68 12.57
CA GLN A 62 -0.35 -8.30 13.02
C GLN A 62 -1.21 -7.43 12.09
N SER A 63 -1.91 -8.05 11.13
CA SER A 63 -2.94 -7.38 10.33
C SER A 63 -4.33 -7.66 10.87
N GLU A 64 -5.20 -6.66 10.87
CA GLU A 64 -6.62 -6.77 11.21
C GLU A 64 -7.50 -6.12 10.15
N ILE A 65 -8.80 -6.36 10.23
CA ILE A 65 -9.79 -5.61 9.44
C ILE A 65 -10.17 -4.39 10.30
N PRO A 66 -10.08 -3.15 9.76
CA PRO A 66 -10.26 -1.95 10.55
C PRO A 66 -11.74 -1.64 10.81
N TYR A 67 -12.44 -2.53 11.51
CA TYR A 67 -13.83 -2.31 11.88
C TYR A 67 -13.97 -1.20 12.91
N GLY A 68 -14.92 -0.30 12.69
CA GLY A 68 -15.34 0.68 13.69
C GLY A 68 -16.39 0.11 14.65
N ASN A 69 -16.75 0.92 15.65
CA ASN A 69 -17.66 0.53 16.74
C ASN A 69 -18.99 -0.06 16.26
N ARG A 70 -19.55 0.44 15.13
CA ARG A 70 -20.81 -0.07 14.55
C ARG A 70 -20.71 -1.53 14.06
N PHE A 71 -19.52 -1.97 13.72
CA PHE A 71 -19.22 -3.33 13.26
C PHE A 71 -18.48 -4.15 14.34
N GLY A 72 -18.50 -3.69 15.60
CA GLY A 72 -17.90 -4.39 16.74
C GLY A 72 -16.38 -4.29 16.84
N GLY A 73 -15.73 -3.43 16.04
CA GLY A 73 -14.30 -3.14 16.17
C GLY A 73 -14.02 -1.87 16.97
N THR A 74 -12.75 -1.46 16.99
CA THR A 74 -12.25 -0.34 17.82
C THR A 74 -11.64 0.81 17.02
N HIS A 75 -11.67 0.74 15.68
CA HIS A 75 -11.12 1.79 14.82
C HIS A 75 -12.01 3.03 14.82
N ASN A 76 -11.39 4.20 14.77
CA ASN A 76 -12.05 5.50 14.69
C ASN A 76 -11.39 6.40 13.62
N ASP A 77 -10.67 5.78 12.68
CA ASP A 77 -9.98 6.45 11.59
C ASP A 77 -10.97 7.15 10.64
N GLY A 78 -10.51 8.22 10.00
CA GLY A 78 -11.28 8.96 9.00
C GLY A 78 -11.12 8.38 7.59
N LEU A 79 -11.78 9.01 6.62
CA LEU A 79 -11.63 8.65 5.21
C LEU A 79 -10.15 8.68 4.78
N PRO A 80 -9.70 7.71 3.96
CA PRO A 80 -10.51 6.76 3.19
C PRO A 80 -10.93 5.47 3.92
N CYS A 81 -10.54 5.28 5.18
CA CYS A 81 -11.01 4.14 5.97
C CYS A 81 -12.52 4.29 6.22
N THR A 82 -13.31 3.30 5.79
CA THR A 82 -14.78 3.31 5.91
C THR A 82 -15.26 2.77 7.24
N LEU A 83 -14.37 2.14 8.00
CA LEU A 83 -14.66 1.40 9.23
C LEU A 83 -15.55 0.16 9.04
N ASN A 84 -15.82 -0.27 7.80
CA ASN A 84 -16.61 -1.46 7.49
C ASN A 84 -15.80 -2.61 6.89
N GLY A 85 -14.46 -2.46 6.85
CA GLY A 85 -13.54 -3.45 6.29
C GLY A 85 -13.31 -3.36 4.78
N PHE A 86 -13.86 -2.37 4.10
CA PHE A 86 -13.63 -2.11 2.68
C PHE A 86 -13.10 -0.70 2.44
N ILE A 87 -12.31 -0.53 1.38
CA ILE A 87 -11.82 0.78 0.96
C ILE A 87 -12.98 1.61 0.42
N ALA A 88 -13.00 2.92 0.70
CA ALA A 88 -13.94 3.85 0.08
C ALA A 88 -13.58 4.11 -1.40
N CYS A 89 -13.54 3.08 -2.25
CA CYS A 89 -13.15 3.20 -3.66
C CYS A 89 -13.97 4.29 -4.40
N ARG A 90 -13.36 4.95 -5.37
CA ARG A 90 -14.02 5.86 -6.34
C ARG A 90 -14.35 5.15 -7.67
N SER A 91 -14.28 3.83 -7.65
CA SER A 91 -14.53 2.91 -8.76
C SER A 91 -15.62 1.91 -8.38
N ASP A 92 -16.03 1.07 -9.33
CA ASP A 92 -16.98 -0.03 -9.07
C ASP A 92 -16.35 -1.27 -8.39
N GLU A 93 -15.04 -1.23 -8.10
CA GLU A 93 -14.34 -2.30 -7.37
C GLU A 93 -14.69 -2.32 -5.87
N VAL A 94 -14.80 -3.53 -5.33
CA VAL A 94 -15.02 -3.78 -3.91
C VAL A 94 -13.75 -4.40 -3.34
N LEU A 95 -12.90 -3.57 -2.74
CA LEU A 95 -11.60 -3.99 -2.23
C LEU A 95 -11.62 -4.05 -0.69
N PRO A 96 -11.27 -5.20 -0.09
CA PRO A 96 -11.04 -5.30 1.33
C PRO A 96 -9.91 -4.39 1.80
N GLU A 97 -10.09 -3.79 2.96
CA GLU A 97 -9.09 -2.97 3.65
C GLU A 97 -8.56 -3.73 4.87
N PHE A 98 -7.24 -3.72 5.03
CA PHE A 98 -6.56 -4.28 6.19
C PHE A 98 -5.68 -3.22 6.84
N TYR A 99 -5.57 -3.27 8.15
CA TYR A 99 -4.66 -2.43 8.92
C TYR A 99 -3.50 -3.25 9.44
N VAL A 100 -2.27 -2.85 9.11
CA VAL A 100 -1.05 -3.47 9.63
C VAL A 100 -0.52 -2.62 10.77
N LYS A 101 -0.55 -3.17 11.98
CA LYS A 101 -0.02 -2.50 13.16
C LYS A 101 1.49 -2.63 13.21
N SER A 102 2.19 -1.48 13.10
CA SER A 102 3.63 -1.39 13.32
C SER A 102 3.92 -0.26 14.29
N THR A 103 4.50 -0.59 15.45
CA THR A 103 4.94 0.39 16.46
C THR A 103 6.43 0.19 16.75
N PRO A 104 7.11 1.13 17.42
CA PRO A 104 8.50 0.92 17.85
C PRO A 104 8.72 -0.35 18.67
N GLU A 105 7.74 -0.74 19.49
CA GLU A 105 7.75 -1.94 20.34
C GLU A 105 7.46 -3.22 19.54
N TYR A 106 6.64 -3.09 18.49
CA TYR A 106 6.23 -4.19 17.62
C TYR A 106 6.44 -3.83 16.15
N PRO A 107 7.69 -3.69 15.70
CA PRO A 107 7.97 -3.30 14.34
C PRO A 107 7.60 -4.44 13.39
N GLN A 108 6.96 -4.07 12.30
CA GLN A 108 6.69 -4.96 11.18
C GLN A 108 7.69 -4.70 10.06
N TYR A 109 8.35 -5.76 9.61
CA TYR A 109 9.32 -5.68 8.52
C TYR A 109 8.83 -6.47 7.31
N PRO A 110 9.18 -6.04 6.08
CA PRO A 110 9.08 -6.90 4.92
C PRO A 110 9.96 -8.15 5.10
N GLU A 111 9.57 -9.25 4.46
CA GLU A 111 10.47 -10.38 4.26
C GLU A 111 11.62 -9.98 3.32
N HIS A 112 12.80 -10.59 3.51
CA HIS A 112 13.92 -10.40 2.60
C HIS A 112 13.51 -10.73 1.16
N GLY A 113 13.91 -9.90 0.21
CA GLY A 113 13.51 -10.03 -1.19
C GLY A 113 12.20 -9.31 -1.56
N SER A 114 11.48 -8.72 -0.59
CA SER A 114 10.33 -7.84 -0.90
C SER A 114 10.76 -6.68 -1.79
N VAL A 115 9.88 -6.24 -2.68
CA VAL A 115 10.23 -5.35 -3.80
C VAL A 115 9.47 -4.03 -3.72
N ILE A 116 10.15 -2.93 -4.01
CA ILE A 116 9.51 -1.70 -4.47
C ILE A 116 9.60 -1.67 -5.99
N TRP A 117 8.45 -1.58 -6.64
CA TRP A 117 8.33 -1.36 -8.06
C TRP A 117 8.06 0.11 -8.33
N ALA A 118 8.70 0.67 -9.35
CA ALA A 118 8.28 1.93 -9.93
C ALA A 118 7.42 1.63 -11.15
N VAL A 119 6.26 2.25 -11.23
CA VAL A 119 5.39 2.22 -12.40
C VAL A 119 5.44 3.60 -13.01
N GLU A 120 5.82 3.69 -14.28
CA GLU A 120 5.91 4.92 -15.06
C GLU A 120 5.31 4.64 -16.44
N ASP A 121 4.25 5.37 -16.82
CA ASP A 121 3.51 5.20 -18.08
C ASP A 121 3.09 3.73 -18.32
N GLY A 122 2.51 3.09 -17.30
CA GLY A 122 2.14 1.66 -17.28
C GLY A 122 3.31 0.67 -17.25
N VAL A 123 4.57 1.12 -17.36
CA VAL A 123 5.75 0.25 -17.35
C VAL A 123 6.23 0.02 -15.92
N LYS A 124 6.15 -1.24 -15.47
CA LYS A 124 6.60 -1.66 -14.13
C LYS A 124 8.07 -2.08 -14.15
N ARG A 125 8.93 -1.32 -13.46
CA ARG A 125 10.36 -1.63 -13.27
C ARG A 125 10.68 -1.90 -11.81
N LYS A 126 11.58 -2.87 -11.56
CA LYS A 126 12.05 -3.18 -10.21
C LYS A 126 12.96 -2.04 -9.74
N ALA A 127 12.58 -1.33 -8.68
CA ALA A 127 13.31 -0.16 -8.21
C ALA A 127 14.23 -0.47 -7.02
N ALA A 128 13.76 -1.27 -6.06
CA ALA A 128 14.53 -1.65 -4.90
C ALA A 128 14.10 -3.00 -4.31
N VAL A 129 15.02 -3.66 -3.61
CA VAL A 129 14.80 -4.96 -2.94
C VAL A 129 15.11 -4.83 -1.45
N TYR A 130 14.32 -5.46 -0.60
CA TYR A 130 14.49 -5.41 0.84
C TYR A 130 15.56 -6.38 1.33
N GLU A 131 16.59 -5.84 1.96
CA GLU A 131 17.67 -6.56 2.63
C GLU A 131 17.38 -6.64 4.13
N PHE A 132 17.03 -7.83 4.63
CA PHE A 132 16.69 -8.01 6.04
C PHE A 132 17.89 -7.80 6.97
N LYS A 133 19.10 -8.21 6.54
CA LYS A 133 20.34 -8.02 7.30
C LYS A 133 20.60 -6.54 7.61
N ASP A 134 20.38 -5.68 6.61
CA ASP A 134 20.56 -4.23 6.73
C ASP A 134 19.26 -3.49 7.12
N LYS A 135 18.14 -4.21 7.22
CA LYS A 135 16.78 -3.71 7.47
C LYS A 135 16.39 -2.55 6.55
N ARG A 136 16.77 -2.62 5.27
CA ARG A 136 16.50 -1.55 4.30
C ARG A 136 16.27 -2.03 2.88
N PHE A 137 15.58 -1.19 2.12
CA PHE A 137 15.55 -1.32 0.67
C PHE A 137 16.88 -0.85 0.08
N VAL A 138 17.47 -1.68 -0.78
CA VAL A 138 18.65 -1.34 -1.58
C VAL A 138 18.21 -1.16 -3.04
N PRO A 139 18.75 -0.16 -3.78
CA PRO A 139 18.44 0.00 -5.19
C PRO A 139 18.69 -1.29 -5.95
N TYR A 140 17.77 -1.63 -6.84
CA TYR A 140 17.95 -2.77 -7.74
C TYR A 140 18.85 -2.33 -8.91
N THR A 141 19.94 -3.06 -9.11
CA THR A 141 20.80 -2.95 -10.28
C THR A 141 20.65 -4.22 -11.10
N GLU A 142 20.33 -4.09 -12.39
CA GLU A 142 20.44 -5.21 -13.32
C GLU A 142 21.92 -5.56 -13.46
N GLU A 143 22.30 -6.78 -13.09
CA GLU A 143 23.63 -7.34 -13.37
C GLU A 143 23.74 -7.83 -14.82
#